data_AF-A0AAW2JCI6-F1
#
_entry.id   AF-A0AAW2JCI6-F1
#
_cell.length_a   1.000
_cell.length_b   1.000
_cell.length_c   1.000
_cell.angle_alpha   90.00
_cell.angle_beta   90.00
_cell.angle_gamma   90.00
#
_symmetry.space_group_name_H-M   'P 1'
#
loop_
_entity.id
_entity.type
_entity.pdbx_description
1 polymer ?
#
loop_
_entity_poly.entity_id
_entity_poly.type
_entity_poly.pdbx_seq_one_letter_code
_entity_poly.pdbx_strand_id
1 'polypeptide(L)'
;MRVFFHSTRGLRQGDLSPALFVLAADYLSRGLEQLFAAHPTMFYQAPGLIRVSHLAYADDLMIFTTTCRENMELLRDFLRAYERVSGQVINGSKSSFIVGRQASSLQT
;
A
#
# COMPACT_ATOMS: atom_id res chain seq x y z
N MET A 1 5.50 -16.95 38.50
CA MET A 1 4.12 -16.86 37.96
C MET A 1 4.19 -16.02 36.68
N ARG A 2 4.21 -16.65 35.50
CA ARG A 2 4.30 -15.93 34.21
C ARG A 2 2.89 -15.48 33.82
N VAL A 3 2.66 -14.16 33.83
CA VAL A 3 1.41 -13.56 33.36
C VAL A 3 1.42 -13.60 31.84
N PHE A 4 0.62 -14.49 31.25
CA PHE A 4 0.33 -14.49 29.82
C PHE A 4 -0.70 -13.38 29.54
N PHE A 5 -0.25 -12.28 28.94
CA PHE A 5 -1.15 -11.28 28.38
C PHE A 5 -1.67 -11.79 27.04
N HIS A 6 -2.99 -11.99 26.94
CA HIS A 6 -3.67 -12.31 25.69
C HIS A 6 -3.66 -11.06 24.79
N SER A 7 -2.66 -10.94 23.94
CA SER A 7 -2.60 -9.88 22.93
C SER A 7 -3.57 -10.23 21.81
N THR A 8 -4.67 -9.51 21.71
CA THR A 8 -5.66 -9.67 20.63
C THR A 8 -5.21 -9.01 19.32
N ARG A 9 -4.23 -8.09 19.37
CA ARG A 9 -3.57 -7.48 18.20
C ARG A 9 -2.12 -7.11 18.55
N GLY A 10 -1.17 -7.58 17.75
CA GLY A 10 0.27 -7.31 17.89
C GLY A 10 1.03 -8.48 18.52
N LEU A 11 2.04 -8.98 17.80
CA LEU A 11 3.01 -9.96 18.29
C LEU A 11 4.05 -9.21 19.14
N ARG A 12 4.31 -9.71 20.35
CA ARG A 12 5.39 -9.18 21.18
C ARG A 12 6.73 -9.46 20.49
N GLN A 13 7.58 -8.44 20.40
CA GLN A 13 8.98 -8.53 19.99
C GLN A 13 9.64 -9.69 20.75
N GLY A 14 10.04 -10.72 20.02
CA GLY A 14 10.46 -11.99 20.59
C GLY A 14 10.74 -12.98 19.47
N ASP A 15 9.73 -13.63 18.91
CA ASP A 15 10.02 -14.86 18.16
C ASP A 15 9.42 -15.01 16.75
N LEU A 16 8.47 -14.18 16.28
CA LEU A 16 7.89 -14.37 14.92
C LEU A 16 7.43 -13.08 14.20
N SER A 17 7.48 -11.93 14.87
CA SER A 17 6.96 -10.66 14.35
C SER A 17 7.71 -10.11 13.12
N PRO A 18 9.05 -10.19 13.02
CA PRO A 18 9.77 -9.62 11.87
C PRO A 18 9.50 -10.37 10.57
N ALA A 19 9.47 -11.71 10.61
CA ALA A 19 9.23 -12.53 9.42
C ALA A 19 7.80 -12.33 8.89
N LEU A 20 6.80 -12.26 9.78
CA LEU A 20 5.42 -11.99 9.38
C LEU A 20 5.24 -10.58 8.81
N PHE A 21 5.96 -9.59 9.31
CA PHE A 21 5.97 -8.25 8.73
C PHE A 21 6.54 -8.25 7.31
N VAL A 22 7.68 -8.92 7.11
CA VAL A 22 8.30 -9.06 5.77
C VAL A 22 7.36 -9.80 4.81
N LEU A 23 6.71 -10.89 5.25
CA LEU A 23 5.76 -11.62 4.42
C LEU A 23 4.53 -10.77 4.06
N ALA A 24 4.01 -9.99 5.00
CA ALA A 24 2.91 -9.07 4.74
C ALA A 24 3.30 -7.96 3.76
N ALA A 25 4.53 -7.46 3.84
CA ALA A 25 5.08 -6.48 2.91
C ALA A 25 5.32 -7.07 1.51
N ASP A 26 5.85 -8.30 1.41
CA ASP A 26 6.03 -9.01 0.14
C ASP A 26 4.69 -9.31 -0.54
N TYR A 27 3.69 -9.74 0.23
CA TYR A 27 2.33 -9.94 -0.27
C TYR A 27 1.71 -8.64 -0.81
N LEU A 28 1.89 -7.53 -0.10
CA LEU A 28 1.43 -6.21 -0.54
C LEU A 28 2.10 -5.80 -1.86
N SER A 29 3.43 -5.94 -1.92
CA SER A 29 4.25 -5.57 -3.07
C SER A 29 3.82 -6.34 -4.32
N ARG A 30 3.76 -7.68 -4.23
CA ARG A 30 3.32 -8.56 -5.32
C ARG A 30 1.88 -8.27 -5.75
N GLY A 31 1.00 -7.97 -4.79
CA GLY A 31 -0.39 -7.60 -5.08
C GLY A 31 -0.47 -6.30 -5.89
N LEU A 32 0.33 -5.28 -5.55
CA LEU A 32 0.41 -4.04 -6.31
C LEU A 32 1.00 -4.27 -7.70
N GLU A 33 2.06 -5.08 -7.84
CA GLU A 33 2.62 -5.44 -9.15
C GLU A 33 1.58 -6.11 -10.05
N GLN A 34 0.80 -7.06 -9.52
CA GLN A 34 -0.27 -7.72 -10.25
C GLN A 34 -1.39 -6.76 -10.64
N LEU A 35 -1.81 -5.87 -9.73
CA LEU A 35 -2.84 -4.86 -10.01
C LEU A 35 -2.43 -3.96 -11.17
N PHE A 36 -1.20 -3.47 -11.16
CA PHE A 36 -0.66 -2.59 -12.19
C PHE A 36 -0.37 -3.32 -13.51
N ALA A 37 0.00 -4.60 -13.46
CA ALA A 37 0.13 -5.43 -14.66
C ALA A 37 -1.23 -5.66 -15.34
N ALA A 38 -2.29 -5.85 -14.56
CA ALA A 38 -3.66 -6.00 -15.07
C ALA A 38 -4.26 -4.69 -15.58
N HIS A 39 -3.85 -3.55 -15.00
CA HIS A 39 -4.34 -2.22 -15.37
C HIS A 39 -3.17 -1.27 -15.71
N PRO A 40 -2.56 -1.40 -16.91
CA PRO A 40 -1.38 -0.62 -17.28
C PRO A 40 -1.60 0.90 -17.30
N THR A 41 -2.86 1.35 -17.39
CA THR A 41 -3.27 2.76 -17.28
C THR A 41 -2.99 3.37 -15.90
N MET A 42 -2.81 2.54 -14.87
CA MET A 42 -2.47 2.97 -13.51
C MET A 42 -1.03 3.46 -13.40
N PHE A 43 -0.11 3.00 -14.26
CA PHE A 43 1.27 3.44 -14.19
C PHE A 43 1.37 4.94 -14.42
N TYR A 44 2.04 5.64 -13.51
CA TYR A 44 2.43 7.01 -13.75
C TYR A 44 3.37 7.09 -14.96
N GLN A 45 2.93 7.75 -16.02
CA GLN A 45 3.69 7.88 -17.26
C GLN A 45 4.37 9.24 -17.30
N ALA A 46 5.70 9.26 -17.20
CA ALA A 46 6.52 10.41 -17.51
C ALA A 46 7.58 10.01 -18.56
N PRO A 47 7.87 10.85 -19.56
CA PRO A 47 8.88 10.55 -20.58
C PRO A 47 10.23 10.19 -19.93
N GLY A 48 10.80 9.04 -20.30
CA GLY A 48 12.08 8.57 -19.77
C GLY A 48 12.06 7.99 -18.35
N LEU A 49 10.90 7.91 -17.70
CA LEU A 49 10.78 7.26 -16.39
C LEU A 49 10.56 5.75 -16.51
N ILE A 50 11.14 5.02 -15.56
CA ILE A 50 10.87 3.60 -15.36
C ILE A 50 9.44 3.45 -14.82
N ARG A 51 8.73 2.41 -15.25
CA ARG A 51 7.42 2.04 -14.68
C ARG A 51 7.62 1.55 -13.25
N VAL A 52 7.28 2.40 -12.29
CA VAL A 52 7.29 2.08 -10.86
C VAL A 52 5.85 2.08 -10.37
N SER A 53 5.42 1.02 -9.71
CA SER A 53 4.09 0.94 -9.08
C SER A 53 4.12 1.47 -7.65
N HIS A 54 5.16 1.15 -6.89
CA HIS A 54 5.30 1.54 -5.49
C HIS A 54 6.76 1.51 -5.01
N LEU A 55 7.00 2.15 -3.87
CA LEU A 55 8.24 2.12 -3.11
C LEU A 55 7.89 1.81 -1.65
N ALA A 56 8.45 0.75 -1.09
CA ALA A 56 8.22 0.35 0.30
C ALA A 56 9.55 0.37 1.06
N TYR A 57 9.55 0.98 2.25
CA TYR A 57 10.70 0.98 3.14
C TYR A 57 10.25 0.98 4.60
N ALA A 58 10.63 -0.07 5.35
CA ALA A 58 10.22 -0.27 6.73
C ALA A 58 8.70 -0.11 6.89
N ASP A 59 8.24 0.93 7.59
CA ASP A 59 6.83 1.20 7.87
C ASP A 59 6.15 2.12 6.85
N ASP A 60 6.91 2.67 5.87
CA ASP A 60 6.41 3.64 4.90
C ASP A 60 6.22 3.01 3.51
N LEU A 61 5.08 3.33 2.88
CA LEU A 61 4.72 2.91 1.53
C LEU A 61 4.30 4.12 0.69
N MET A 62 4.92 4.28 -0.47
CA MET A 62 4.51 5.23 -1.51
C MET A 62 4.01 4.47 -2.73
N ILE A 63 2.86 4.85 -3.26
CA ILE A 63 2.25 4.25 -4.45
C ILE A 63 2.20 5.31 -5.54
N PHE A 64 2.74 4.99 -6.72
CA PHE A 64 2.79 5.90 -7.86
C PHE A 64 1.71 5.51 -8.85
N THR A 65 0.68 6.34 -8.99
CA THR A 65 -0.42 6.06 -9.92
C THR A 65 -0.96 7.32 -10.60
N THR A 66 -1.65 7.14 -11.73
CA THR A 66 -2.39 8.21 -12.40
C THR A 66 -3.68 8.52 -11.64
N THR A 67 -4.04 9.81 -11.57
CA THR A 67 -5.14 10.30 -10.72
C THR A 67 -6.49 10.28 -11.45
N CYS A 68 -6.90 9.14 -12.02
CA CYS A 68 -8.26 8.97 -12.52
C CYS A 68 -9.15 8.26 -11.49
N ARG A 69 -10.45 8.54 -11.50
CA ARG A 69 -11.42 7.98 -10.53
C ARG A 69 -11.36 6.46 -10.49
N GLU A 70 -11.38 5.82 -11.66
CA GLU A 70 -11.37 4.37 -11.80
C GLU A 70 -10.11 3.74 -11.16
N ASN A 71 -8.93 4.28 -11.46
CA ASN A 71 -7.66 3.79 -10.89
C ASN A 71 -7.61 3.98 -9.36
N MET A 72 -8.16 5.08 -8.85
CA MET A 72 -8.23 5.32 -7.41
C MET A 72 -9.20 4.37 -6.71
N GLU A 73 -10.30 4.01 -7.36
CA GLU A 73 -11.27 3.01 -6.87
C GLU A 73 -10.64 1.61 -6.85
N LEU A 74 -9.95 1.20 -7.93
CA LEU A 74 -9.19 -0.05 -7.99
C LEU A 74 -8.15 -0.15 -6.88
N LEU A 75 -7.36 0.91 -6.68
CA LEU A 75 -6.35 0.96 -5.62
C LEU A 75 -7.00 0.88 -4.23
N ARG A 76 -8.09 1.62 -4.00
CA ARG A 76 -8.82 1.59 -2.72
C ARG A 76 -9.33 0.18 -2.42
N ASP A 77 -9.90 -0.49 -3.40
CA ASP A 77 -10.49 -1.82 -3.22
C ASP A 77 -9.42 -2.88 -2.99
N PHE A 78 -8.28 -2.78 -3.68
CA PHE A 78 -7.10 -3.59 -3.38
C PHE A 78 -6.62 -3.39 -1.93
N LEU A 79 -6.44 -2.14 -1.49
CA LEU A 79 -5.98 -1.83 -0.14
C LEU A 79 -6.95 -2.35 0.94
N ARG A 80 -8.26 -2.23 0.74
CA ARG A 80 -9.26 -2.83 1.64
C ARG A 80 -9.19 -4.35 1.69
N ALA A 81 -8.97 -4.98 0.53
CA ALA A 81 -8.79 -6.43 0.49
C ALA A 81 -7.53 -6.85 1.25
N TYR A 82 -6.44 -6.10 1.09
CA TYR A 82 -5.20 -6.30 1.83
C TYR A 82 -5.40 -6.19 3.34
N GLU A 83 -6.06 -5.12 3.82
CA GLU A 83 -6.33 -4.92 5.25
C GLU A 83 -7.10 -6.10 5.85
N ARG A 84 -8.13 -6.57 5.13
CA ARG A 84 -8.96 -7.70 5.56
C ARG A 84 -8.20 -9.02 5.63
N VAL A 85 -7.30 -9.28 4.67
CA VAL A 85 -6.55 -10.54 4.59
C VAL A 85 -5.35 -10.56 5.55
N SER A 86 -4.61 -9.44 5.63
CA SER A 86 -3.42 -9.32 6.48
C SER A 86 -3.75 -9.02 7.95
N GLY A 87 -4.92 -8.44 8.22
CA GLY A 87 -5.27 -7.90 9.53
C GLY A 87 -4.56 -6.59 9.87
N GLN A 88 -3.75 -6.04 8.95
CA GLN A 88 -3.13 -4.73 9.09
C GLN A 88 -4.13 -3.63 8.70
N VAL A 89 -4.00 -2.46 9.32
CA VAL A 89 -4.87 -1.31 9.03
C VAL A 89 -3.98 -0.17 8.54
N ILE A 90 -4.34 0.39 7.40
CA ILE A 90 -3.67 1.54 6.80
C ILE A 90 -3.98 2.76 7.64
N ASN A 91 -2.92 3.45 8.05
CA ASN A 91 -3.06 4.61 8.90
C ASN A 91 -3.40 5.87 8.09
N GLY A 92 -4.69 6.10 7.86
CA GLY A 92 -5.17 7.26 7.11
C GLY A 92 -4.75 8.63 7.68
N SER A 93 -4.42 8.74 8.97
CA SER A 93 -3.91 10.00 9.55
C SER A 93 -2.43 10.25 9.25
N LYS A 94 -1.70 9.21 8.87
CA LYS A 94 -0.32 9.29 8.38
C LYS A 94 -0.21 9.19 6.86
N SER A 95 -1.26 8.76 6.18
CA SER A 95 -1.33 8.73 4.72
C SER A 95 -1.64 10.10 4.14
N SER A 96 -1.00 10.45 3.03
CA SER A 96 -1.29 11.68 2.29
C SER A 96 -1.25 11.42 0.79
N PHE A 97 -1.96 12.26 0.03
CA PHE A 97 -1.93 12.24 -1.43
C PHE A 97 -1.09 13.41 -1.94
N ILE A 98 -0.15 13.11 -2.82
CA ILE A 98 0.65 14.13 -3.52
C ILE A 98 0.21 14.11 -4.98
N VAL A 99 -0.32 15.24 -5.44
CA VAL A 99 -0.84 15.39 -6.80
C VAL A 99 0.05 16.36 -7.56
N GLY A 100 0.52 15.96 -8.74
CA GLY A 100 1.31 16.83 -9.61
C GLY A 100 0.50 18.06 -10.04
N ARG A 101 1.18 19.20 -10.21
CA ARG A 101 0.58 20.51 -10.55
C ARG A 101 -0.35 20.50 -11.79
N GLN A 102 -0.22 19.51 -12.67
CA GLN A 102 -1.08 19.37 -13.85
C GLN A 102 -2.42 18.66 -13.60
N ALA A 103 -2.56 17.93 -12.48
CA ALA A 103 -3.80 17.24 -12.13
C ALA A 103 -4.71 18.09 -11.21
N SER A 104 -4.20 19.18 -10.63
CA SER A 104 -4.99 20.13 -9.83
C SER A 104 -5.93 21.03 -10.66
N SER A 105 -5.78 21.07 -11.99
CA SER A 105 -6.62 21.90 -12.88
C SER A 105 -7.92 21.22 -13.33
N LEU A 106 -8.16 19.96 -12.97
CA LEU A 106 -9.41 19.24 -13.29
C LEU A 106 -10.49 19.36 -12.20
N GLN A 107 -10.30 20.26 -11.23
CA GLN A 107 -11.36 20.72 -10.34
C GLN A 107 -11.84 22.10 -10.81
N THR A 108 -12.69 22.14 -11.83
CA THR A 108 -13.58 23.27 -12.13
C THR A 108 -14.91 22.72 -12.60
#